data_AF-A0A1T4JK49-F1
#
_entry.id   AF-A0A1T4JK49-F1
#
_cell.length_a   1.000
_cell.length_b   1.000
_cell.length_c   1.000
_cell.angle_alpha   90.00
_cell.angle_beta   90.00
_cell.angle_gamma   90.00
#
_symmetry.space_group_name_H-M   'P 1'
#
loop_
_entity.id
_entity.type
_entity.pdbx_description
1 polymer ?
#
loop_
_entity_poly.entity_id
_entity_poly.type
_entity_poly.pdbx_seq_one_letter_code
_entity_poly.pdbx_strand_id
1 'polypeptide(L)'
;MVLALCEGVIARCDLEAYLDGVLVEGALPYRKLFDLANAESGLVDGDMMALAARIQAYASVDPGGMGPLAIVASGQTQQEYAQLFAALTVSRRRLKIFRSAGAAEKWLAAPE
;
A
#
# COMPACT_ATOMS: atom_id res chain seq x y z
N MET A 1 4.88 1.40 -13.33
CA MET A 1 4.29 1.79 -12.03
C MET A 1 3.04 0.94 -11.85
N VAL A 2 2.68 0.61 -10.62
CA VAL A 2 1.43 -0.08 -10.29
C VAL A 2 0.47 0.92 -9.68
N LEU A 3 -0.76 0.97 -10.20
CA LEU A 3 -1.85 1.79 -9.67
C LEU A 3 -2.91 0.84 -9.10
N ALA A 4 -3.24 1.01 -7.83
CA ALA A 4 -4.31 0.30 -7.17
C ALA A 4 -5.38 1.33 -6.80
N LEU A 5 -6.52 1.29 -7.49
CA LEU A 5 -7.67 2.13 -7.20
C LEU A 5 -8.66 1.32 -6.38
N CYS A 6 -8.99 1.81 -5.19
CA CYS A 6 -9.91 1.15 -4.28
C CYS A 6 -11.26 1.88 -4.31
N GLU A 7 -12.32 1.10 -4.48
CA GLU A 7 -13.70 1.60 -4.53
C GLU A 7 -14.58 0.72 -3.64
N GLY A 8 -15.51 1.36 -2.92
CA GLY A 8 -16.42 0.66 -2.02
C GLY A 8 -15.73 0.11 -0.76
N VAL A 9 -16.32 -0.92 -0.15
CA VAL A 9 -15.79 -1.51 1.09
C VAL A 9 -14.66 -2.48 0.75
N ILE A 10 -13.47 -2.19 1.25
CA ILE A 10 -12.28 -3.02 1.04
C ILE A 10 -12.19 -4.06 2.13
N ALA A 11 -12.17 -5.33 1.73
CA ALA A 11 -11.96 -6.46 2.61
C ALA A 11 -10.51 -6.94 2.56
N ARG A 12 -10.13 -7.77 3.54
CA ARG A 12 -8.81 -8.37 3.59
C ARG A 12 -8.47 -9.19 2.33
N CYS A 13 -9.44 -9.93 1.79
CA CYS A 13 -9.24 -10.76 0.61
C CYS A 13 -8.87 -9.94 -0.63
N ASP A 14 -9.38 -8.71 -0.76
CA ASP A 14 -9.06 -7.82 -1.89
C ASP A 14 -7.59 -7.41 -1.83
N LEU A 15 -7.10 -7.09 -0.62
CA LEU A 15 -5.71 -6.74 -0.39
C LEU A 15 -4.78 -7.94 -0.58
N GLU A 16 -5.16 -9.13 -0.12
CA GLU A 16 -4.41 -10.36 -0.34
C GLU A 16 -4.30 -10.69 -1.82
N ALA A 17 -5.41 -10.61 -2.57
CA ALA A 17 -5.43 -10.85 -4.01
C ALA A 17 -4.56 -9.84 -4.77
N TYR A 18 -4.66 -8.56 -4.42
CA TYR A 18 -3.79 -7.51 -4.99
C TYR A 18 -2.31 -7.79 -4.73
N LEU A 19 -1.97 -8.10 -3.47
CA LEU A 19 -0.60 -8.35 -3.06
C LEU A 19 0.01 -9.58 -3.74
N ASP A 20 -0.76 -10.67 -3.85
CA ASP A 20 -0.35 -11.87 -4.58
C ASP A 20 -0.16 -11.58 -6.07
N GLY A 21 -1.07 -10.82 -6.70
CA GLY A 21 -0.92 -10.40 -8.09
C GLY A 21 0.37 -9.60 -8.33
N VAL A 22 0.68 -8.65 -7.43
CA VAL A 22 1.93 -7.88 -7.51
C VAL A 22 3.16 -8.78 -7.40
N LEU A 23 3.14 -9.79 -6.54
CA LEU A 23 4.24 -10.74 -6.40
C LEU A 23 4.40 -11.61 -7.65
N VAL A 24 3.31 -12.22 -8.11
CA VAL A 24 3.29 -13.15 -9.25
C VAL A 24 3.77 -12.47 -10.54
N GLU A 25 3.38 -11.21 -10.75
CA GLU A 25 3.79 -10.41 -11.90
C GLU A 25 5.22 -9.82 -11.77
N GLY A 26 5.95 -10.14 -10.68
CA GLY A 26 7.30 -9.60 -10.45
C GLY A 26 7.33 -8.09 -10.26
N ALA A 27 6.20 -7.50 -9.83
CA ALA A 27 6.01 -6.06 -9.75
C ALA A 27 6.42 -5.47 -8.39
N LEU A 28 7.00 -6.24 -7.46
CA LEU A 28 7.46 -5.76 -6.15
C LEU A 28 8.39 -4.52 -6.22
N PRO A 29 9.37 -4.43 -7.15
CA PRO A 29 10.27 -3.28 -7.25
C PRO A 29 9.61 -2.02 -7.82
N TYR A 30 8.41 -2.14 -8.39
CA TYR A 30 7.75 -1.01 -9.05
C TYR A 30 7.22 -0.02 -8.02
N ARG A 31 7.30 1.27 -8.36
CA ARG A 31 6.56 2.34 -7.69
C ARG A 31 5.07 1.99 -7.64
N LYS A 32 4.43 2.20 -6.50
CA LYS A 32 3.02 1.91 -6.25
C LYS A 32 2.30 3.16 -5.77
N LEU A 33 1.17 3.45 -6.40
CA LEU A 33 0.17 4.40 -5.88
C LEU A 33 -1.07 3.59 -5.48
N PHE A 34 -1.43 3.67 -4.20
CA PHE A 34 -2.57 2.99 -3.63
C PHE A 34 -3.61 4.03 -3.22
N ASP A 35 -4.72 4.12 -3.95
CA ASP A 35 -5.72 5.16 -3.80
C ASP A 35 -6.96 4.66 -3.07
N LEU A 36 -7.16 5.15 -1.83
CA LEU A 36 -8.30 4.85 -0.97
C LEU A 36 -9.36 5.97 -0.98
N ALA A 37 -9.25 6.97 -1.86
CA ALA A 37 -10.12 8.16 -1.81
C ALA A 37 -11.62 7.81 -1.88
N ASN A 38 -11.97 6.77 -2.66
CA ASN A 38 -13.34 6.31 -2.86
C ASN A 38 -13.65 5.00 -2.11
N ALA A 39 -12.79 4.63 -1.15
CA ALA A 39 -12.89 3.38 -0.42
C ALA A 39 -13.28 3.57 1.04
N GLU A 40 -14.05 2.64 1.58
CA GLU A 40 -14.28 2.46 3.01
C GLU A 40 -13.48 1.26 3.50
N SER A 41 -12.93 1.35 4.71
CA SER A 41 -12.16 0.25 5.29
C SER A 41 -13.12 -0.73 5.96
N GLY A 42 -13.23 -1.95 5.43
CA GLY A 42 -13.86 -3.08 6.12
C GLY A 42 -12.88 -3.87 7.00
N LEU A 43 -11.66 -3.36 7.19
CA LEU A 43 -10.58 -4.05 7.87
C LEU A 43 -10.65 -3.87 9.39
N VAL A 44 -10.30 -4.93 10.12
CA VAL A 44 -10.06 -4.85 11.57
C VAL A 44 -8.56 -4.94 11.87
N ASP A 45 -8.15 -4.65 13.11
CA ASP A 45 -6.74 -4.67 13.51
C ASP A 45 -6.04 -6.00 13.22
N GLY A 46 -6.77 -7.12 13.38
CA GLY A 46 -6.28 -8.46 13.04
C GLY A 46 -5.92 -8.63 11.55
N ASP A 47 -6.65 -7.96 10.67
CA ASP A 47 -6.36 -7.97 9.24
C ASP A 47 -5.10 -7.17 8.94
N MET A 48 -4.93 -6.02 9.60
CA MET A 48 -3.74 -5.18 9.46
C MET A 48 -2.46 -5.90 9.91
N MET A 49 -2.54 -6.65 11.01
CA MET A 49 -1.44 -7.51 11.47
C MET A 49 -1.11 -8.60 10.46
N ALA A 50 -2.12 -9.28 9.91
CA ALA A 50 -1.90 -10.32 8.91
C ALA A 50 -1.29 -9.78 7.61
N LEU A 51 -1.77 -8.62 7.14
CA LEU A 51 -1.22 -7.92 5.97
C LEU A 51 0.25 -7.53 6.19
N ALA A 52 0.57 -7.03 7.39
CA ALA A 52 1.94 -6.66 7.71
C ALA A 52 2.89 -7.86 7.69
N ALA A 53 2.50 -8.97 8.30
CA ALA A 53 3.28 -10.21 8.26
C ALA A 53 3.51 -10.70 6.82
N ARG A 54 2.47 -10.61 5.98
CA ARG A 54 2.55 -10.98 4.56
C ARG A 54 3.54 -10.11 3.78
N ILE A 55 3.52 -8.80 3.99
CA ILE A 55 4.46 -7.87 3.35
C ILE A 55 5.90 -8.12 3.79
N GLN A 56 6.13 -8.44 5.06
CA GLN A 56 7.45 -8.80 5.56
C GLN A 56 7.98 -10.10 4.91
N ALA A 57 7.10 -11.08 4.68
CA ALA A 57 7.47 -12.29 3.97
C ALA A 57 7.91 -11.99 2.53
N TYR A 58 7.19 -11.12 1.80
CA TYR A 58 7.57 -10.72 0.45
C TYR A 58 8.89 -9.93 0.41
N ALA A 59 9.10 -9.04 1.39
CA ALA A 59 10.34 -8.29 1.52
C ALA A 59 11.56 -9.20 1.70
N SER A 60 11.36 -10.40 2.25
CA SER A 60 12.44 -11.36 2.53
C SER A 60 12.83 -12.19 1.31
N VAL A 61 11.96 -12.31 0.30
CA VAL A 61 12.18 -13.14 -0.89
C VAL A 61 12.61 -12.36 -2.12
N ASP A 62 12.52 -11.03 -2.12
CA ASP A 62 12.93 -10.18 -3.25
C ASP A 62 14.22 -9.39 -2.95
N PRO A 63 15.37 -9.77 -3.55
CA PRO A 63 16.63 -9.05 -3.38
C PRO A 63 16.62 -7.63 -3.93
N GLY A 64 15.73 -7.33 -4.89
CA GLY A 64 15.56 -6.00 -5.48
C GLY A 64 14.86 -5.00 -4.55
N GLY A 65 14.21 -5.50 -3.50
CA GLY A 65 13.47 -4.71 -2.54
C GLY A 65 12.17 -4.13 -3.09
N MET A 66 11.28 -3.76 -2.17
CA MET A 66 10.02 -3.13 -2.54
C MET A 66 10.23 -1.68 -2.99
N GLY A 67 9.67 -1.34 -4.16
CA GLY A 67 9.69 0.03 -4.67
C GLY A 67 8.92 1.03 -3.80
N PRO A 68 9.02 2.35 -4.06
CA PRO A 68 8.31 3.37 -3.30
C PRO A 68 6.78 3.15 -3.25
N LEU A 69 6.16 3.48 -2.12
CA LEU A 69 4.71 3.46 -1.91
C LEU A 69 4.17 4.85 -1.63
N ALA A 70 3.20 5.28 -2.41
CA ALA A 70 2.31 6.37 -2.03
C ALA A 70 0.93 5.80 -1.70
N ILE A 71 0.36 6.20 -0.57
CA ILE A 71 -1.02 5.88 -0.18
C ILE A 71 -1.82 7.18 -0.20
N VAL A 72 -2.93 7.22 -0.95
CA VAL A 72 -3.87 8.35 -0.94
C VAL A 72 -5.00 7.98 0.00
N ALA A 73 -5.15 8.75 1.08
CA ALA A 73 -6.18 8.58 2.09
C ALA A 73 -6.78 9.95 2.40
N SER A 74 -7.96 10.21 1.82
CA SER A 74 -8.62 11.52 1.86
C SER A 74 -9.42 11.73 3.14
N GLY A 75 -10.07 10.69 3.65
CA GLY A 75 -10.86 10.66 4.89
C GLY A 75 -10.04 10.31 6.13
N GLN A 76 -10.55 10.64 7.31
CA GLN A 76 -9.86 10.46 8.59
C GLN A 76 -9.59 8.98 8.92
N THR A 77 -10.61 8.13 8.83
CA THR A 77 -10.47 6.68 9.07
C THR A 77 -9.46 6.04 8.12
N GLN A 78 -9.50 6.40 6.83
CA GLN A 78 -8.52 5.91 5.85
C GLN A 78 -7.09 6.30 6.23
N GLN A 79 -6.88 7.49 6.81
CA GLN A 79 -5.56 7.91 7.28
C GLN A 79 -5.09 7.08 8.46
N GLU A 80 -5.96 6.79 9.41
CA GLU A 80 -5.63 5.99 10.60
C GLU A 80 -5.18 4.59 10.18
N TYR A 81 -5.91 3.92 9.29
CA TYR A 81 -5.50 2.62 8.76
C TYR A 81 -4.22 2.70 7.92
N ALA A 82 -4.05 3.74 7.09
CA ALA A 82 -2.81 3.93 6.33
C ALA A 82 -1.59 4.16 7.23
N GLN A 83 -1.77 4.88 8.34
CA GLN A 83 -0.73 5.09 9.34
C GLN A 83 -0.41 3.79 10.10
N LEU A 84 -1.44 3.04 10.52
CA LEU A 84 -1.25 1.74 11.15
C LEU A 84 -0.50 0.78 10.22
N PHE A 85 -0.88 0.72 8.94
CA PHE A 85 -0.16 -0.03 7.92
C PHE A 85 1.32 0.39 7.85
N ALA A 86 1.60 1.68 7.74
CA ALA A 86 2.96 2.20 7.64
C ALA A 86 3.80 1.84 8.88
N ALA A 87 3.20 1.88 10.07
CA ALA A 87 3.85 1.52 11.32
C ALA A 87 4.11 0.01 11.45
N LEU A 88 3.26 -0.84 10.88
CA LEU A 88 3.42 -2.31 10.93
C LEU A 88 4.31 -2.86 9.82
N THR A 89 4.46 -2.13 8.71
CA THR A 89 5.20 -2.56 7.50
C THR A 89 6.57 -1.90 7.36
N VAL A 90 7.19 -1.57 8.50
CA VAL A 90 8.52 -0.95 8.55
C VAL A 90 9.48 -1.75 7.67
N SER A 91 9.89 -1.11 6.59
CA SER A 91 10.75 -1.69 5.56
C SER A 91 11.66 -0.59 5.02
N ARG A 92 12.72 -0.98 4.31
CA ARG A 92 13.68 -0.01 3.72
C ARG A 92 13.09 0.83 2.58
N ARG A 93 11.82 0.61 2.19
CA ARG A 93 11.18 1.33 1.09
C ARG A 93 10.78 2.74 1.52
N ARG A 94 10.80 3.67 0.57
CA ARG A 94 10.16 4.99 0.75
C ARG A 94 8.64 4.82 0.78
N LEU A 95 7.99 5.22 1.87
CA LEU A 95 6.54 5.20 2.03
C LEU A 95 6.05 6.58 2.45
N LYS A 96 5.00 7.09 1.81
CA LYS A 96 4.35 8.34 2.22
C LYS A 96 2.83 8.31 2.00
N ILE A 97 2.10 8.92 2.92
CA ILE A 97 0.63 9.04 2.88
C ILE A 97 0.26 10.45 2.43
N PHE A 98 -0.74 10.58 1.58
CA PHE A 98 -1.20 11.82 0.97
C PHE A 98 -2.72 11.97 1.11
N ARG A 99 -3.21 13.22 1.09
CA ARG A 99 -4.64 13.54 1.01
C ARG A 99 -5.15 13.64 -0.43
N SER A 100 -4.26 13.62 -1.44
CA SER A 100 -4.64 13.74 -2.85
C SER A 100 -3.72 12.95 -3.77
N ALA A 101 -4.31 12.37 -4.82
CA ALA A 101 -3.60 11.59 -5.84
C ALA A 101 -2.55 12.43 -6.56
N GLY A 102 -2.87 13.66 -6.97
CA GLY A 102 -1.92 14.53 -7.67
C GLY A 102 -0.66 14.85 -6.86
N ALA A 103 -0.74 14.91 -5.52
CA ALA A 103 0.45 15.09 -4.68
C ALA A 103 1.28 13.79 -4.59
N ALA A 104 0.60 12.65 -4.49
CA ALA A 104 1.23 11.32 -4.46
C ALA A 104 2.00 11.04 -5.77
N GLU A 105 1.39 11.32 -6.92
CA GLU A 105 2.01 11.13 -8.24
C GLU A 105 3.26 11.97 -8.41
N LYS A 106 3.19 13.27 -8.06
CA LYS A 106 4.36 14.16 -8.12
C LYS A 106 5.51 13.67 -7.25
N TRP A 107 5.20 13.16 -6.06
CA TRP A 107 6.22 12.60 -5.17
C TRP A 107 6.83 11.30 -5.70
N LEU A 108 6.03 10.42 -6.31
CA LEU A 108 6.53 9.19 -6.94
C LEU A 108 7.38 9.46 -8.18
N ALA A 109 7.10 10.55 -8.91
CA ALA A 109 7.84 10.95 -10.10
C ALA A 109 9.15 11.69 -9.77
N ALA A 110 9.28 12.26 -8.56
CA ALA A 110 10.48 12.94 -8.14
C ALA A 110 11.68 11.97 -8.03
N PRO A 111 12.88 12.37 -8.46
CA PRO A 111 14.10 11.58 -8.26
C PRO A 111 14.39 11.39 -6.76
N GLU A 112 15.07 10.30 -6.42
CA GLU A 112 15.48 9.99 -5.04
C GLU A 112 16.57 10.92 -4.52
#